data_AF-A0A1Q3QPB7-F1
#
_entry.id   AF-A0A1Q3QPB7-F1
#
_cell.length_a   1.000
_cell.length_b   1.000
_cell.length_c   1.000
_cell.angle_alpha   90.00
_cell.angle_beta   90.00
_cell.angle_gamma   90.00
#
_symmetry.space_group_name_H-M   'P 1'
#
loop_
_entity.id
_entity.type
_entity.pdbx_description
1 polymer ?
#
loop_
_entity_poly.entity_id
_entity_poly.type
_entity_poly.pdbx_seq_one_letter_code
_entity_poly.pdbx_strand_id
1 'polypeptide(L)'
;MGDAVCSSDGSIFEQVYGVADKPEVAFFPVIYSVSEQREVKKISLPMPKGYKQLVLGSFFPAESRVVGLIEASQPTDSATPLRNGELAVFLATADRDGDRQRIVRLDLAFEPMKAALFESGEFLVLGNDRANMKPVLAIVHEDGTLDRILDLDTRTYDESHDLDRIYERRTADSNTSALRRLMIGALSAAEFIPWGKEVLLVQRGSKLPVYRFDDSGELGAVTIKPPDGFLLDAILGSSEKDTWVVSTKGANSFEKVATGGVVENAPQHLFEVNPRTGEVIDQLSVKGPQPGQVSCAADGRLAAIYYGLPQQANVPVQLGYASAPRYGRSD
;
A
#
# COMPACT_ATOMS: atom_id res chain seq x y z
N MET A 1 -11.70 -5.84 0.81
CA MET A 1 -10.42 -6.44 1.22
C MET A 1 -9.33 -5.55 0.64
N GLY A 2 -8.28 -5.25 1.40
CA GLY A 2 -7.12 -4.56 0.86
C GLY A 2 -6.22 -5.54 0.13
N ASP A 3 -5.33 -5.02 -0.71
CA ASP A 3 -4.29 -5.84 -1.32
C ASP A 3 -3.30 -6.31 -0.23
N ALA A 4 -2.80 -7.54 -0.40
CA ALA A 4 -1.82 -8.10 0.50
C ALA A 4 -0.46 -7.39 0.33
N VAL A 5 0.26 -7.16 1.43
CA VAL A 5 1.55 -6.47 1.44
C VAL A 5 2.65 -7.45 1.84
N CYS A 6 3.64 -7.63 0.97
CA CYS A 6 4.85 -8.39 1.26
C CYS A 6 5.78 -7.55 2.14
N SER A 7 6.33 -8.14 3.20
CA SER A 7 7.36 -7.50 4.02
C SER A 7 8.77 -7.98 3.66
N SER A 8 9.79 -7.28 4.15
CA SER A 8 11.19 -7.57 3.85
C SER A 8 11.66 -8.99 4.22
N ASP A 9 10.98 -9.67 5.15
CA ASP A 9 11.31 -11.05 5.57
C ASP A 9 10.46 -12.13 4.88
N GLY A 10 9.73 -11.78 3.81
CA GLY A 10 8.87 -12.72 3.08
C GLY A 10 7.52 -12.99 3.71
N SER A 11 7.23 -12.43 4.89
CA SER A 11 5.90 -12.50 5.48
C SER A 11 4.89 -11.68 4.67
N ILE A 12 3.69 -12.24 4.49
CA ILE A 12 2.58 -11.58 3.79
C ILE A 12 1.60 -11.03 4.82
N PHE A 13 1.26 -9.76 4.70
CA PHE A 13 0.31 -9.08 5.57
C PHE A 13 -1.00 -8.79 4.83
N GLU A 14 -2.13 -9.05 5.47
CA GLU A 14 -3.44 -8.80 4.88
C GLU A 14 -4.41 -8.19 5.89
N GLN A 15 -5.21 -7.23 5.43
CA GLN A 15 -6.32 -6.68 6.20
C GLN A 15 -7.61 -7.47 5.94
N VAL A 16 -8.16 -8.04 7.00
CA VAL A 16 -9.39 -8.83 6.96
C VAL A 16 -10.47 -8.13 7.77
N TYR A 17 -11.58 -7.83 7.11
CA TYR A 17 -12.76 -7.27 7.76
C TYR A 17 -13.58 -8.43 8.35
N GLY A 18 -13.55 -8.56 9.68
CA GLY A 18 -14.41 -9.49 10.41
C GLY A 18 -15.70 -8.83 10.90
N VAL A 19 -16.64 -9.65 11.38
CA VAL A 19 -17.70 -9.17 12.27
C VAL A 19 -17.03 -8.73 13.56
N ALA A 20 -17.21 -7.47 13.96
CA ALA A 20 -16.49 -6.92 15.10
C ALA A 20 -16.77 -7.71 16.38
N ASP A 21 -15.72 -8.18 17.06
CA ASP A 21 -15.82 -8.78 18.40
C ASP A 21 -16.31 -7.77 19.45
N LYS A 22 -16.24 -6.47 19.13
CA LYS A 22 -16.70 -5.37 19.97
C LYS A 22 -17.92 -4.70 19.34
N PRO A 23 -19.09 -4.70 20.01
CA PRO A 23 -20.33 -4.14 19.45
C PRO A 23 -20.28 -2.61 19.25
N GLU A 24 -19.29 -1.92 19.84
CA GLU A 24 -19.20 -0.47 19.84
C GLU A 24 -18.44 0.13 18.64
N VAL A 25 -17.70 -0.68 17.87
CA VAL A 25 -16.95 -0.23 16.68
C VAL A 25 -17.38 -1.10 15.50
N ALA A 26 -18.16 -0.52 14.60
CA ALA A 26 -18.55 -1.21 13.39
C ALA A 26 -17.34 -1.29 12.43
N PHE A 27 -16.91 -2.51 12.09
CA PHE A 27 -16.02 -2.84 10.96
C PHE A 27 -14.59 -2.26 10.97
N PHE A 28 -13.86 -2.37 12.08
CA PHE A 28 -12.40 -2.14 12.06
C PHE A 28 -11.66 -3.41 11.61
N PRO A 29 -10.78 -3.35 10.59
CA PRO A 29 -10.11 -4.54 10.09
C PRO A 29 -9.07 -5.07 11.09
N VAL A 30 -8.84 -6.37 11.01
CA VAL A 30 -7.75 -7.06 11.70
C VAL A 30 -6.64 -7.31 10.69
N ILE A 31 -5.39 -7.08 11.10
CA ILE A 31 -4.23 -7.40 10.26
C ILE A 31 -3.79 -8.83 10.60
N TYR A 32 -3.63 -9.65 9.57
CA TYR A 32 -3.03 -10.98 9.69
C TYR A 32 -1.67 -10.97 9.01
N SER A 33 -0.71 -11.66 9.61
CA SER A 33 0.57 -11.97 8.96
C SER A 33 0.68 -13.47 8.73
N VAL A 34 1.13 -13.86 7.55
CA VAL A 34 1.42 -15.25 7.18
C VAL A 34 2.91 -15.36 6.87
N SER A 35 3.65 -16.11 7.70
CA SER A 35 5.07 -16.36 7.48
C SER A 35 5.31 -17.37 6.36
N GLU A 36 6.57 -17.51 5.91
CA GLU A 36 6.94 -18.54 4.94
C GLU A 36 6.72 -19.97 5.47
N GLN A 37 6.82 -20.17 6.79
CA GLN A 37 6.51 -21.43 7.47
C GLN A 37 4.99 -21.65 7.62
N ARG A 38 4.18 -20.76 7.04
CA ARG A 38 2.70 -20.77 7.07
C ARG A 38 2.13 -20.55 8.46
N GLU A 39 2.89 -19.94 9.35
CA GLU A 39 2.37 -19.50 10.63
C GLU A 39 1.49 -18.27 10.40
N VAL A 40 0.25 -18.35 10.88
CA VAL A 40 -0.71 -17.24 10.80
C VAL A 40 -0.77 -16.57 12.15
N LYS A 41 -0.45 -15.28 12.21
CA LYS A 41 -0.56 -14.45 13.42
C LYS A 41 -1.58 -13.34 13.20
N LYS A 42 -2.36 -13.07 14.25
CA LYS A 42 -3.31 -11.95 14.31
C LYS A 42 -2.60 -10.77 14.98
N ILE A 43 -2.51 -9.64 14.27
CA ILE A 43 -1.92 -8.40 14.76
C ILE A 43 -3.05 -7.41 15.03
N SER A 44 -3.19 -7.01 16.28
CA SER A 44 -4.18 -6.03 16.70
C SER A 44 -3.51 -4.67 16.90
N LEU A 45 -3.95 -3.65 16.18
CA LEU A 45 -3.52 -2.29 16.41
C LEU A 45 -4.27 -1.68 17.61
N PRO A 46 -3.61 -0.84 18.43
CA PRO A 46 -4.31 -0.09 19.47
C PRO A 46 -5.34 0.85 18.86
N MET A 47 -6.52 0.94 19.49
CA MET A 47 -7.61 1.82 19.04
C MET A 47 -7.64 3.12 19.85
N PRO A 48 -7.92 4.28 19.21
CA PRO A 48 -8.04 5.54 19.94
C PRO A 48 -9.30 5.53 20.81
N LYS A 49 -9.16 5.93 22.08
CA LYS A 49 -10.26 5.99 23.06
C LYS A 49 -11.15 7.21 22.79
N GLY A 50 -12.46 7.07 23.03
CA GLY A 50 -13.42 8.17 22.91
C GLY A 50 -13.98 8.38 21.49
N TYR A 51 -13.61 7.54 20.53
CA TYR A 51 -14.11 7.54 19.16
C TYR A 51 -14.98 6.30 18.91
N LYS A 52 -16.00 6.43 18.06
CA LYS A 52 -16.91 5.31 17.72
C LYS A 52 -16.81 4.87 16.26
N GLN A 53 -16.43 5.79 15.37
CA GLN A 53 -16.21 5.50 13.97
C GLN A 53 -14.71 5.52 13.72
N LEU A 54 -14.16 4.37 13.33
CA LEU A 54 -12.74 4.17 13.08
C LEU A 54 -12.57 3.60 11.67
N VAL A 55 -11.63 4.15 10.92
CA VAL A 55 -11.24 3.66 9.60
C VAL A 55 -9.73 3.46 9.59
N LEU A 56 -9.28 2.26 9.24
CA LEU A 56 -7.87 2.02 8.92
C LEU A 56 -7.65 2.47 7.47
N GLY A 57 -7.05 3.65 7.28
CA GLY A 57 -6.82 4.24 5.96
C GLY A 57 -5.67 3.57 5.21
N SER A 58 -4.61 3.20 5.94
CA SER A 58 -3.47 2.44 5.41
C SER A 58 -2.77 1.66 6.52
N PHE A 59 -1.97 0.67 6.14
CA PHE A 59 -1.02 0.02 7.04
C PHE A 59 0.30 -0.27 6.30
N PHE A 60 1.37 -0.43 7.07
CA PHE A 60 2.70 -0.73 6.55
C PHE A 60 3.44 -1.70 7.49
N PRO A 61 3.86 -2.89 7.00
CA PRO A 61 4.61 -3.86 7.78
C PRO A 61 6.12 -3.60 7.68
N ALA A 62 6.65 -2.79 8.60
CA ALA A 62 8.10 -2.63 8.76
C ALA A 62 8.76 -3.92 9.29
N GLU A 63 10.09 -3.95 9.36
CA GLU A 63 10.84 -5.16 9.73
C GLU A 63 10.44 -5.75 11.09
N SER A 64 10.19 -4.91 12.10
CA SER A 64 9.87 -5.37 13.47
C SER A 64 8.48 -4.97 13.96
N ARG A 65 7.79 -4.08 13.24
CA ARG A 65 6.54 -3.45 13.67
C ARG A 65 5.60 -3.24 12.49
N VAL A 66 4.31 -3.20 12.78
CA VAL A 66 3.28 -2.76 11.85
C VAL A 66 2.82 -1.38 12.30
N VAL A 67 2.73 -0.44 11.37
CA VAL A 67 2.05 0.84 11.58
C VAL A 67 0.74 0.86 10.81
N GLY A 68 -0.31 1.42 11.40
CA GLY A 68 -1.57 1.73 10.74
C GLY A 68 -1.92 3.20 10.93
N LEU A 69 -2.42 3.82 9.86
CA LEU A 69 -2.99 5.16 9.89
C LEU A 69 -4.50 5.04 10.15
N ILE A 70 -4.94 5.51 11.30
CA ILE A 70 -6.34 5.42 11.74
C ILE A 70 -6.98 6.79 11.67
N GLU A 71 -8.05 6.88 10.89
CA GLU A 71 -8.98 8.00 10.92
C GLU A 71 -10.10 7.70 11.93
N ALA A 72 -10.42 8.68 12.77
CA ALA A 72 -11.41 8.52 13.83
C ALA A 72 -12.32 9.75 13.94
N SER A 73 -13.62 9.52 14.11
CA SER A 73 -14.60 10.58 14.38
C SER A 73 -15.48 10.24 15.59
N GLN A 74 -15.89 11.29 16.30
CA GLN A 74 -16.85 11.17 17.39
C GLN A 74 -18.25 10.91 16.82
N PRO A 75 -19.13 10.19 17.54
CA PRO A 75 -20.51 10.01 17.11
C PRO A 75 -21.22 11.36 16.96
N THR A 76 -21.76 11.62 15.77
CA THR A 76 -22.78 12.67 15.58
C THR A 76 -24.16 12.10 15.86
N ASP A 77 -24.87 12.66 16.85
CA ASP A 77 -26.23 12.29 17.26
C ASP A 77 -27.33 12.61 16.21
N SER A 78 -27.00 12.77 14.92
CA SER A 78 -27.97 13.27 13.93
C SER A 78 -27.71 12.73 12.53
N ALA A 79 -28.79 12.53 11.77
CA ALA A 79 -28.85 12.20 10.34
C ALA A 79 -28.28 13.32 9.42
N THR A 80 -27.33 14.11 9.93
CA THR A 80 -26.64 15.17 9.22
C THR A 80 -25.32 14.61 8.73
N PRO A 81 -24.99 14.69 7.42
CA PRO A 81 -23.68 14.27 6.93
C PRO A 81 -22.59 14.99 7.73
N LEU A 82 -21.57 14.24 8.15
CA LEU A 82 -20.43 14.69 8.96
C LEU A 82 -20.00 16.10 8.54
N ARG A 83 -20.40 17.09 9.33
CA ARG A 83 -20.18 18.50 9.01
C ARG A 83 -18.79 18.87 9.49
N ASN A 84 -17.73 18.47 8.78
CA ASN A 84 -16.31 18.73 9.17
C ASN A 84 -16.07 18.59 10.69
N GLY A 85 -16.74 17.61 11.33
CA GLY A 85 -16.57 17.34 12.75
C GLY A 85 -15.23 16.64 12.92
N GLU A 86 -14.30 17.32 13.57
CA GLU A 86 -12.90 16.94 13.87
C GLU A 86 -12.54 15.47 13.56
N LEU A 87 -12.22 15.21 12.29
CA LEU A 87 -11.54 13.97 11.92
C LEU A 87 -10.18 13.99 12.60
N ALA A 88 -10.01 13.12 13.59
CA ALA A 88 -8.75 12.93 14.27
C ALA A 88 -8.00 11.79 13.58
N VAL A 89 -6.73 12.03 13.25
CA VAL A 89 -5.88 11.04 12.60
C VAL A 89 -4.84 10.56 13.60
N PHE A 90 -4.59 9.25 13.61
CA PHE A 90 -3.68 8.59 14.55
C PHE A 90 -2.71 7.68 13.81
N LEU A 91 -1.49 7.57 14.31
CA LEU A 91 -0.59 6.47 14.00
C LEU A 91 -0.68 5.44 15.12
N ALA A 92 -1.11 4.24 14.77
CA ALA A 92 -1.15 3.09 15.67
C ALA A 92 -0.03 2.12 15.27
N THR A 93 0.81 1.73 16.21
CA THR A 93 1.90 0.77 16.00
C THR A 93 1.71 -0.44 16.90
N ALA A 94 2.09 -1.60 16.38
CA ALA A 94 2.21 -2.84 17.12
C ALA A 94 3.51 -3.55 16.68
N ASP A 95 4.18 -4.27 17.58
CA ASP A 95 5.16 -5.26 17.13
C ASP A 95 4.48 -6.42 16.37
N ARG A 96 5.29 -7.25 15.69
CA ARG A 96 4.77 -8.37 14.88
C ARG A 96 4.05 -9.45 15.69
N ASP A 97 4.26 -9.49 17.01
CA ASP A 97 3.55 -10.39 17.91
C ASP A 97 2.25 -9.76 18.47
N GLY A 98 2.10 -8.43 18.37
CA GLY A 98 0.96 -7.67 18.83
C GLY A 98 1.01 -7.29 20.32
N ASP A 99 2.11 -7.56 21.01
CA ASP A 99 2.29 -7.38 22.45
C ASP A 99 2.63 -5.93 22.82
N ARG A 100 3.48 -5.28 22.02
CA ARG A 100 3.88 -3.88 22.26
C ARG A 100 3.14 -2.96 21.34
N GLN A 101 2.19 -2.23 21.91
CA GLN A 101 1.31 -1.33 21.19
C GLN A 101 1.51 0.13 21.61
N ARG A 102 1.50 1.04 20.64
CA ARG A 102 1.53 2.49 20.88
C ARG A 102 0.59 3.18 19.90
N ILE A 103 -0.10 4.21 20.36
CA ILE A 103 -0.93 5.07 19.51
C ILE A 103 -0.60 6.53 19.77
N VAL A 104 -0.51 7.32 18.70
CA VAL A 104 -0.23 8.74 18.78
C VAL A 104 -1.16 9.51 17.85
N ARG A 105 -1.65 10.66 18.33
CA ARG A 105 -2.51 11.56 17.53
C ARG A 105 -1.62 12.45 16.67
N LEU A 106 -2.00 12.60 15.40
CA LEU A 106 -1.35 13.52 14.48
C LEU A 106 -2.07 14.88 14.51
N ASP A 107 -1.27 15.94 14.63
CA ASP A 107 -1.71 17.33 14.47
C ASP A 107 -0.85 17.99 13.39
N LEU A 108 -1.16 17.68 12.14
CA LEU A 108 -0.41 18.10 10.97
C LEU A 108 -1.21 19.12 10.15
N ALA A 109 -0.51 20.06 9.52
CA ALA A 109 -1.12 21.09 8.67
C ALA A 109 -1.69 20.55 7.35
N PHE A 110 -1.39 19.29 7.02
CA PHE A 110 -1.88 18.56 5.87
C PHE A 110 -2.70 17.33 6.32
N GLU A 111 -3.54 16.78 5.46
CA GLU A 111 -4.36 15.60 5.76
C GLU A 111 -3.58 14.32 5.41
N PRO A 112 -3.17 13.50 6.41
CA PRO A 112 -2.44 12.28 6.17
C PRO A 112 -3.30 11.22 5.49
N MET A 113 -2.74 10.50 4.53
CA MET A 113 -3.42 9.44 3.79
C MET A 113 -2.72 8.09 3.89
N LYS A 114 -1.38 8.09 3.92
CA LYS A 114 -0.55 6.87 4.04
C LYS A 114 0.59 7.09 5.02
N ALA A 115 0.97 6.04 5.73
CA ALA A 115 2.09 6.06 6.65
C ALA A 115 2.96 4.81 6.49
N ALA A 116 4.27 5.00 6.59
CA ALA A 116 5.27 3.96 6.73
C ALA A 116 6.15 4.25 7.95
N LEU A 117 6.89 3.25 8.40
CA LEU A 117 7.69 3.29 9.63
C LEU A 117 9.11 2.86 9.33
N PHE A 118 10.08 3.70 9.70
CA PHE A 118 11.50 3.36 9.64
C PHE A 118 11.94 2.60 10.90
N GLU A 119 13.09 1.95 10.84
CA GLU A 119 13.69 1.28 12.00
C GLU A 119 13.97 2.25 13.16
N SER A 120 14.31 3.50 12.84
CA SER A 120 14.54 4.58 13.82
C SER A 120 13.33 4.87 14.71
N GLY A 121 12.12 4.49 14.27
CA GLY A 121 10.86 4.84 14.91
C GLY A 121 10.19 6.08 14.33
N GLU A 122 10.84 6.76 13.40
CA GLU A 122 10.23 7.85 12.64
C GLU A 122 9.30 7.31 11.56
N PHE A 123 8.33 8.14 11.18
CA PHE A 123 7.31 7.81 10.21
C PHE A 123 7.52 8.60 8.93
N LEU A 124 7.36 7.94 7.79
CA LEU A 124 7.15 8.59 6.51
C LEU A 124 5.65 8.72 6.28
N VAL A 125 5.16 9.94 6.12
CA VAL A 125 3.73 10.22 5.98
C VAL A 125 3.48 10.91 4.64
N LEU A 126 2.62 10.30 3.82
CA LEU A 126 2.10 10.89 2.59
C LEU A 126 0.68 11.39 2.84
N GLY A 127 0.40 12.62 2.41
CA GLY A 127 -0.92 13.21 2.51
C GLY A 127 -1.13 14.31 1.48
N ASN A 128 -2.12 15.16 1.71
CA ASN A 128 -2.40 16.33 0.89
C ASN A 128 -2.51 17.61 1.72
N ASP A 129 -1.96 18.69 1.21
CA ASP A 129 -2.17 20.02 1.76
C ASP A 129 -3.65 20.40 1.63
N ARG A 130 -4.28 20.81 2.72
CA ARG A 130 -5.74 21.08 2.73
C ARG A 130 -6.15 22.32 1.93
N ALA A 131 -5.23 23.27 1.76
CA ALA A 131 -5.51 24.53 1.09
C ALA A 131 -5.40 24.40 -0.44
N ASN A 132 -4.38 23.68 -0.92
CA ASN A 132 -4.07 23.61 -2.35
C ASN A 132 -4.13 22.18 -2.93
N MET A 133 -4.42 21.18 -2.10
CA MET A 133 -4.54 19.76 -2.46
C MET A 133 -3.25 19.12 -3.00
N LYS A 134 -2.10 19.78 -2.87
CA LYS A 134 -0.81 19.23 -3.30
C LYS A 134 -0.39 18.04 -2.44
N PRO A 135 0.19 16.99 -3.04
CA PRO A 135 0.87 15.95 -2.29
C PRO A 135 1.88 16.55 -1.31
N VAL A 136 1.86 16.07 -0.09
CA VAL A 136 2.88 16.39 0.93
C VAL A 136 3.46 15.07 1.40
N LEU A 137 4.77 14.94 1.30
CA LEU A 137 5.52 13.85 1.91
C LEU A 137 6.32 14.41 3.08
N ALA A 138 6.26 13.80 4.24
CA ALA A 138 6.91 14.32 5.44
C ALA A 138 7.49 13.21 6.32
N ILE A 139 8.53 13.56 7.07
CA ILE A 139 9.04 12.77 8.19
C ILE A 139 8.40 13.30 9.47
N VAL A 140 7.87 12.37 10.26
CA VAL A 140 7.17 12.64 11.51
C VAL A 140 7.83 11.82 12.61
N HIS A 141 8.13 12.45 13.74
CA HIS A 141 8.74 11.76 14.88
C HIS A 141 7.78 10.75 15.52
N GLU A 142 8.31 9.88 16.36
CA GLU A 142 7.53 8.82 17.02
C GLU A 142 6.40 9.37 17.93
N ASP A 143 6.50 10.63 18.35
CA ASP A 143 5.49 11.35 19.14
C ASP A 143 4.43 12.09 18.30
N GLY A 144 4.45 11.90 16.97
CA GLY A 144 3.48 12.46 16.05
C GLY A 144 3.77 13.91 15.64
N THR A 145 4.86 14.50 16.11
CA THR A 145 5.28 15.85 15.71
C THR A 145 5.97 15.83 14.35
N LEU A 146 5.72 16.88 13.54
CA LEU A 146 6.37 17.05 12.25
C LEU A 146 7.85 17.36 12.45
N ASP A 147 8.73 16.58 11.82
CA ASP A 147 10.15 16.90 11.72
C ASP A 147 10.39 17.80 10.50
N ARG A 148 10.16 17.24 9.30
CA ARG A 148 10.45 17.92 8.03
C ARG A 148 9.55 17.47 6.89
N ILE A 149 9.34 18.35 5.93
CA ILE A 149 8.67 18.05 4.66
C ILE A 149 9.73 17.70 3.62
N LEU A 150 9.49 16.63 2.85
CA LEU A 150 10.34 16.20 1.75
C LEU A 150 9.79 16.81 0.45
N ASP A 151 10.59 17.67 -0.18
CA ASP A 151 10.24 18.30 -1.45
C ASP A 151 10.70 17.43 -2.63
N LEU A 152 9.75 16.75 -3.27
CA LEU A 152 9.98 15.96 -4.47
C LEU A 152 9.88 16.80 -5.77
N ASP A 153 9.35 18.02 -5.69
CA ASP A 153 8.96 18.89 -6.81
C ASP A 153 10.09 19.81 -7.31
N THR A 154 11.23 19.87 -6.62
CA THR A 154 12.42 20.62 -7.11
C THR A 154 13.04 20.06 -8.38
N ARG A 155 12.55 18.92 -8.87
CA ARG A 155 12.99 18.28 -10.10
C ARG A 155 11.92 18.53 -11.14
N THR A 156 12.31 19.14 -12.26
CA THR A 156 11.44 19.35 -13.44
C THR A 156 10.70 18.07 -13.76
N TYR A 157 9.46 17.95 -13.26
CA TYR A 157 8.50 17.03 -13.79
C TYR A 157 8.26 17.50 -15.21
N ASP A 158 8.74 16.74 -16.18
CA ASP A 158 8.30 16.95 -17.54
C ASP A 158 6.80 16.63 -17.52
N GLU A 159 5.98 17.69 -17.38
CA GLU A 159 4.52 17.63 -17.31
C GLU A 159 3.96 16.75 -18.45
N SER A 160 4.73 16.59 -19.54
CA SER A 160 4.18 16.21 -20.81
C SER A 160 3.88 14.72 -21.06
N HIS A 161 4.32 13.70 -20.29
CA HIS A 161 4.36 12.34 -20.90
C HIS A 161 3.70 11.12 -20.23
N ASP A 162 3.30 11.08 -18.95
CA ASP A 162 2.70 9.83 -18.42
C ASP A 162 1.43 9.96 -17.55
N LEU A 163 1.18 11.08 -16.87
CA LEU A 163 -0.11 11.30 -16.22
C LEU A 163 -1.11 11.95 -17.18
N ASP A 164 -0.63 12.87 -18.01
CA ASP A 164 -1.47 13.61 -18.94
C ASP A 164 -2.24 12.70 -19.90
N ARG A 165 -1.65 11.67 -20.51
CA ARG A 165 -2.43 10.82 -21.45
C ARG A 165 -3.51 9.95 -20.80
N ILE A 166 -3.32 9.53 -19.55
CA ILE A 166 -4.31 8.74 -18.79
C ILE A 166 -5.42 9.66 -18.24
N TYR A 167 -5.09 10.93 -17.95
CA TYR A 167 -5.97 11.84 -17.20
C TYR A 167 -6.49 13.07 -17.99
N GLU A 168 -5.90 13.45 -19.12
CA GLU A 168 -6.30 14.56 -20.01
C GLU A 168 -7.56 14.27 -20.82
N ARG A 169 -7.96 13.00 -20.99
CA ARG A 169 -9.23 12.69 -21.66
C ARG A 169 -10.47 13.20 -20.90
N ARG A 170 -10.31 13.81 -19.71
CA ARG A 170 -11.38 14.43 -18.92
C ARG A 170 -11.25 15.95 -18.70
N THR A 171 -10.17 16.60 -19.14
CA THR A 171 -9.88 18.01 -18.78
C THR A 171 -10.22 19.04 -19.86
N ALA A 172 -11.02 18.68 -20.86
CA ALA A 172 -11.55 19.69 -21.80
C ALA A 172 -12.47 20.74 -21.13
N ASP A 173 -12.86 20.55 -19.86
CA ASP A 173 -13.58 21.55 -19.07
C ASP A 173 -12.81 21.90 -17.78
N SER A 174 -12.48 23.19 -17.65
CA SER A 174 -11.68 23.85 -16.62
C SER A 174 -12.33 23.85 -15.22
N ASN A 175 -12.68 22.69 -14.68
CA ASN A 175 -13.21 22.57 -13.32
C ASN A 175 -12.10 22.12 -12.37
N THR A 176 -11.74 23.01 -11.42
CA THR A 176 -10.84 22.73 -10.28
C THR A 176 -11.21 21.46 -9.51
N SER A 177 -12.48 21.05 -9.56
CA SER A 177 -12.97 19.80 -8.96
C SER A 177 -12.49 18.53 -9.70
N ALA A 178 -12.26 18.58 -11.02
CA ALA A 178 -11.72 17.47 -11.78
C ALA A 178 -10.24 17.25 -11.45
N LEU A 179 -9.43 18.32 -11.49
CA LEU A 179 -8.02 18.28 -11.08
C LEU A 179 -7.86 17.78 -9.64
N ARG A 180 -8.70 18.26 -8.71
CA ARG A 180 -8.72 17.77 -7.33
C ARG A 180 -8.97 16.27 -7.21
N ARG A 181 -9.94 15.73 -7.97
CA ARG A 181 -10.23 14.28 -7.99
C ARG A 181 -9.06 13.49 -8.58
N LEU A 182 -8.38 14.05 -9.59
CA LEU A 182 -7.20 13.43 -10.21
C LEU A 182 -6.05 13.32 -9.21
N MET A 183 -5.73 14.40 -8.47
CA MET A 183 -4.66 14.39 -7.47
C MET A 183 -4.95 13.43 -6.31
N ILE A 184 -6.18 13.40 -5.81
CA ILE A 184 -6.61 12.42 -4.80
C ILE A 184 -6.51 10.99 -5.36
N GLY A 185 -6.85 10.78 -6.63
CA GLY A 185 -6.71 9.49 -7.30
C GLY A 185 -5.26 9.02 -7.37
N ALA A 186 -4.34 9.92 -7.76
CA ALA A 186 -2.91 9.64 -7.79
C ALA A 186 -2.36 9.27 -6.40
N LEU A 187 -2.71 10.05 -5.36
CA LEU A 187 -2.35 9.76 -3.97
C LEU A 187 -2.93 8.45 -3.47
N SER A 188 -4.18 8.14 -3.84
CA SER A 188 -4.83 6.88 -3.49
C SER A 188 -4.11 5.67 -4.10
N ALA A 189 -3.63 5.82 -5.34
CA ALA A 189 -2.86 4.81 -6.08
C ALA A 189 -1.39 4.71 -5.66
N ALA A 190 -0.89 5.63 -4.84
CA ALA A 190 0.44 5.55 -4.27
C ALA A 190 0.51 4.45 -3.21
N GLU A 191 1.62 3.76 -3.02
CA GLU A 191 1.77 2.73 -2.00
C GLU A 191 3.18 2.80 -1.42
N PHE A 192 3.26 2.60 -0.10
CA PHE A 192 4.53 2.39 0.58
C PHE A 192 4.83 0.90 0.63
N ILE A 193 5.98 0.49 0.13
CA ILE A 193 6.42 -0.91 0.10
C ILE A 193 7.70 -1.04 0.93
N PRO A 194 7.74 -1.96 1.91
CA PRO A 194 8.97 -2.21 2.68
C PRO A 194 10.03 -2.89 1.80
N TRP A 195 11.28 -2.42 1.89
CA TRP A 195 12.41 -3.04 1.22
C TRP A 195 13.68 -2.96 2.06
N GLY A 196 13.95 -4.02 2.82
CA GLY A 196 14.96 -3.98 3.88
C GLY A 196 14.65 -2.85 4.86
N LYS A 197 15.63 -1.97 5.06
CA LYS A 197 15.54 -0.77 5.91
C LYS A 197 14.93 0.44 5.20
N GLU A 198 14.67 0.33 3.91
CA GLU A 198 14.14 1.41 3.08
C GLU A 198 12.62 1.28 2.94
N VAL A 199 12.00 2.42 2.63
CA VAL A 199 10.61 2.51 2.20
C VAL A 199 10.60 2.92 0.74
N LEU A 200 9.92 2.13 -0.10
CA LEU A 200 9.67 2.49 -1.49
C LEU A 200 8.33 3.21 -1.60
N LEU A 201 8.26 4.30 -2.35
CA LEU A 201 7.00 4.91 -2.78
C LEU A 201 6.76 4.57 -4.24
N VAL A 202 5.66 3.89 -4.50
CA VAL A 202 5.27 3.39 -5.81
C VAL A 202 3.91 3.98 -6.19
N GLN A 203 3.71 4.38 -7.45
CA GLN A 203 2.37 4.75 -7.93
C GLN A 203 1.86 3.74 -8.94
N ARG A 204 0.80 3.03 -8.57
CA ARG A 204 0.19 1.97 -9.37
C ARG A 204 -0.43 2.51 -10.65
N GLY A 205 -0.34 1.74 -11.72
CA GLY A 205 -0.87 2.10 -13.04
C GLY A 205 -0.15 3.29 -13.67
N SER A 206 1.10 3.54 -13.29
CA SER A 206 1.90 4.65 -13.83
C SER A 206 3.29 4.17 -14.30
N LYS A 207 4.01 5.04 -15.01
CA LYS A 207 5.45 4.87 -15.31
C LYS A 207 6.33 5.78 -14.46
N LEU A 208 5.76 6.35 -13.40
CA LEU A 208 6.49 7.26 -12.54
C LEU A 208 7.64 6.53 -11.84
N PRO A 209 8.71 7.26 -11.48
CA PRO A 209 9.81 6.68 -10.73
C PRO A 209 9.32 6.06 -9.42
N VAL A 210 9.95 4.96 -9.04
CA VAL A 210 9.89 4.42 -7.67
C VAL A 210 10.88 5.22 -6.83
N TYR A 211 10.39 5.93 -5.82
CA TYR A 211 11.24 6.68 -4.91
C TYR A 211 11.66 5.81 -3.73
N ARG A 212 12.89 6.00 -3.28
CA ARG A 212 13.49 5.27 -2.17
C ARG A 212 13.74 6.23 -1.01
N PHE A 213 13.35 5.80 0.19
CA PHE A 213 13.53 6.59 1.41
C PHE A 213 14.15 5.76 2.53
N ASP A 214 14.96 6.42 3.35
CA ASP A 214 15.33 5.98 4.69
C ASP A 214 14.99 7.07 5.72
N ASP A 215 15.43 6.88 6.97
CA ASP A 215 15.23 7.85 8.04
C ASP A 215 15.96 9.19 7.80
N SER A 216 16.99 9.20 6.93
CA SER A 216 17.69 10.41 6.50
C SER A 216 16.96 11.19 5.39
N GLY A 217 16.06 10.54 4.66
CA GLY A 217 15.18 11.17 3.67
C GLY A 217 15.19 10.42 2.34
N GLU A 218 15.14 11.15 1.23
CA GLU A 218 15.13 10.54 -0.10
C GLU A 218 16.54 10.07 -0.50
N LEU A 219 16.65 8.78 -0.85
CA LEU A 219 17.88 8.16 -1.34
C LEU A 219 18.02 8.26 -2.87
N GLY A 220 16.90 8.40 -3.58
CA GLY A 220 16.85 8.56 -5.02
C GLY A 220 15.60 7.94 -5.63
N ALA A 221 15.58 7.90 -6.97
CA ALA A 221 14.43 7.43 -7.73
C ALA A 221 14.85 6.54 -8.91
N VAL A 222 14.03 5.53 -9.23
CA VAL A 222 14.31 4.53 -10.25
C VAL A 222 13.08 4.33 -11.12
N THR A 223 13.17 4.63 -12.41
CA THR A 223 12.09 4.38 -13.36
C THR A 223 12.16 2.95 -13.87
N ILE A 224 11.16 2.14 -13.51
CA ILE A 224 11.03 0.78 -14.02
C ILE A 224 10.66 0.83 -15.51
N LYS A 225 11.34 0.01 -16.32
CA LYS A 225 11.15 -0.09 -17.77
C LYS A 225 10.45 -1.41 -18.13
N PRO A 226 9.14 -1.57 -17.83
CA PRO A 226 8.43 -2.78 -18.24
C PRO A 226 8.33 -2.85 -19.77
N PRO A 227 8.06 -4.03 -20.36
CA PRO A 227 7.80 -4.13 -21.79
C PRO A 227 6.65 -3.23 -22.24
N ASP A 228 6.66 -2.84 -23.52
CA ASP A 228 5.62 -1.98 -24.09
C ASP A 228 4.21 -2.52 -23.85
N GLY A 229 3.29 -1.62 -23.47
CA GLY A 229 1.90 -1.95 -23.19
C GLY A 229 1.62 -2.39 -21.74
N PHE A 230 2.65 -2.50 -20.89
CA PHE A 230 2.50 -2.82 -19.47
C PHE A 230 2.74 -1.60 -18.57
N LEU A 231 2.06 -1.58 -17.43
CA LEU A 231 2.24 -0.60 -16.36
C LEU A 231 2.47 -1.33 -15.04
N LEU A 232 3.20 -0.66 -14.14
CA LEU A 232 3.50 -1.19 -12.81
C LEU A 232 2.20 -1.33 -11.99
N ASP A 233 1.95 -2.52 -11.46
CA ASP A 233 0.82 -2.78 -10.57
C ASP A 233 1.25 -2.89 -9.11
N ALA A 234 2.37 -3.56 -8.81
CA ALA A 234 2.89 -3.68 -7.45
C ALA A 234 4.39 -4.02 -7.47
N ILE A 235 5.09 -3.72 -6.38
CA ILE A 235 6.39 -4.31 -6.06
C ILE A 235 6.14 -5.39 -5.01
N LEU A 236 6.46 -6.64 -5.33
CA LEU A 236 6.16 -7.80 -4.49
C LEU A 236 7.31 -8.16 -3.54
N GLY A 237 8.33 -7.31 -3.44
CA GLY A 237 9.54 -7.52 -2.63
C GLY A 237 10.67 -8.24 -3.37
N SER A 238 11.85 -8.26 -2.72
CA SER A 238 12.88 -9.32 -2.74
C SER A 238 14.14 -8.80 -2.04
N SER A 239 14.48 -9.38 -0.90
CA SER A 239 15.57 -8.97 0.01
C SER A 239 16.87 -9.77 -0.14
N GLU A 240 16.97 -10.73 -1.08
CA GLU A 240 18.15 -11.61 -1.20
C GLU A 240 19.10 -11.34 -2.37
N LYS A 241 18.73 -10.50 -3.33
CA LYS A 241 19.52 -10.24 -4.55
C LYS A 241 19.15 -8.85 -5.01
N ASP A 242 20.12 -7.99 -5.36
CA ASP A 242 19.98 -6.63 -5.90
C ASP A 242 18.93 -6.49 -7.05
N THR A 243 17.66 -6.74 -6.75
CA THR A 243 16.55 -6.99 -7.68
C THR A 243 15.23 -6.68 -6.99
N TRP A 244 14.28 -6.13 -7.72
CA TRP A 244 12.88 -6.05 -7.33
C TRP A 244 12.08 -7.06 -8.15
N VAL A 245 11.18 -7.80 -7.49
CA VAL A 245 10.12 -8.50 -8.23
C VAL A 245 8.93 -7.58 -8.32
N VAL A 246 8.48 -7.34 -9.55
CA VAL A 246 7.35 -6.45 -9.81
C VAL A 246 6.23 -7.19 -10.51
N SER A 247 5.01 -6.83 -10.14
CA SER A 247 3.81 -7.19 -10.87
C SER A 247 3.43 -6.07 -11.81
N THR A 248 3.03 -6.44 -13.02
CA THR A 248 2.54 -5.51 -14.04
C THR A 248 1.22 -6.00 -14.62
N LYS A 249 0.43 -5.06 -15.13
CA LYS A 249 -0.81 -5.30 -15.87
C LYS A 249 -0.77 -4.51 -17.17
N GLY A 250 -1.49 -4.99 -18.19
CA GLY A 250 -1.65 -4.23 -19.43
C GLY A 250 -2.32 -2.88 -19.19
N ALA A 251 -1.89 -1.83 -19.89
CA ALA A 251 -2.42 -0.46 -19.73
C ALA A 251 -3.95 -0.40 -19.86
N ASN A 252 -4.51 -1.16 -20.80
CA ASN A 252 -5.97 -1.28 -21.02
C ASN A 252 -6.72 -1.82 -19.78
N SER A 253 -6.07 -2.60 -18.92
CA SER A 253 -6.67 -3.09 -17.67
C SER A 253 -6.87 -1.95 -16.68
N PHE A 254 -5.89 -1.05 -16.54
CA PHE A 254 -6.01 0.14 -15.70
C PHE A 254 -7.07 1.11 -16.23
N GLU A 255 -7.13 1.32 -17.55
CA GLU A 255 -8.16 2.17 -18.17
C GLU A 255 -9.59 1.64 -17.91
N LYS A 256 -9.77 0.32 -17.97
CA LYS A 256 -11.07 -0.31 -17.66
C LYS A 256 -11.47 -0.10 -16.21
N VAL A 257 -10.54 -0.29 -15.25
CA VAL A 257 -10.81 -0.04 -13.83
C VAL A 257 -11.14 1.44 -13.60
N ALA A 258 -10.38 2.35 -14.22
CA ALA A 258 -10.61 3.80 -14.10
C ALA A 258 -11.96 4.26 -14.68
N THR A 259 -12.54 3.50 -15.60
CA THR A 259 -13.87 3.76 -16.18
C THR A 259 -15.00 3.00 -15.48
N GLY A 260 -14.72 2.35 -14.34
CA GLY A 260 -15.71 1.61 -13.55
C GLY A 260 -16.01 0.21 -14.10
N GLY A 261 -15.22 -0.25 -15.07
CA GLY A 261 -15.27 -1.62 -15.57
C GLY A 261 -14.62 -2.60 -14.59
N VAL A 262 -15.12 -3.83 -14.57
CA VAL A 262 -14.51 -4.94 -13.82
C VAL A 262 -13.55 -5.67 -14.74
N VAL A 263 -12.31 -5.86 -14.30
CA VAL A 263 -11.34 -6.71 -14.99
C VAL A 263 -11.25 -8.03 -14.23
N GLU A 264 -12.10 -8.98 -14.59
CA GLU A 264 -12.03 -10.33 -14.04
C GLU A 264 -10.81 -11.05 -14.61
N ASN A 265 -10.00 -11.67 -13.73
CA ASN A 265 -8.91 -12.57 -14.10
C ASN A 265 -7.86 -11.98 -15.07
N ALA A 266 -7.53 -10.69 -14.95
CA ALA A 266 -6.37 -10.16 -15.68
C ALA A 266 -5.12 -10.97 -15.33
N PRO A 267 -4.39 -11.50 -16.33
CA PRO A 267 -3.17 -12.24 -16.07
C PRO A 267 -2.18 -11.32 -15.36
N GLN A 268 -1.61 -11.83 -14.26
CA GLN A 268 -0.52 -11.16 -13.57
C GLN A 268 0.77 -11.44 -14.32
N HIS A 269 1.47 -10.39 -14.73
CA HIS A 269 2.80 -10.52 -15.35
C HIS A 269 3.87 -10.13 -14.34
N LEU A 270 4.80 -11.05 -14.09
CA LEU A 270 5.85 -10.88 -13.09
C LEU A 270 7.20 -10.68 -13.79
N PHE A 271 7.95 -9.68 -13.34
CA PHE A 271 9.27 -9.37 -13.85
C PHE A 271 10.26 -9.19 -12.70
N GLU A 272 11.48 -9.63 -12.91
CA GLU A 272 12.63 -9.30 -12.06
C GLU A 272 13.32 -8.07 -12.65
N VAL A 273 13.56 -7.06 -11.83
CA VAL A 273 14.02 -5.72 -12.25
C VAL A 273 15.24 -5.32 -11.45
N ASN A 274 16.22 -4.70 -12.10
CA ASN A 274 17.37 -4.11 -11.41
C ASN A 274 16.93 -2.84 -10.64
N PRO A 275 17.13 -2.76 -9.31
CA PRO A 275 16.64 -1.67 -8.47
C PRO A 275 17.50 -0.41 -8.60
N ARG A 276 18.60 -0.46 -9.37
CA ARG A 276 19.46 0.70 -9.65
C ARG A 276 19.16 1.31 -11.01
N THR A 277 18.87 0.48 -12.02
CA THR A 277 18.68 0.92 -13.41
C THR A 277 17.22 0.88 -13.88
N GLY A 278 16.35 0.16 -13.15
CA GLY A 278 14.96 -0.09 -13.53
C GLY A 278 14.79 -1.05 -14.71
N GLU A 279 15.87 -1.67 -15.19
CA GLU A 279 15.84 -2.59 -16.33
C GLU A 279 15.31 -3.96 -15.94
N VAL A 280 14.46 -4.52 -16.80
CA VAL A 280 13.97 -5.90 -16.67
C VAL A 280 15.15 -6.85 -16.90
N ILE A 281 15.38 -7.71 -15.92
CA ILE A 281 16.40 -8.77 -15.93
C ILE A 281 15.79 -10.06 -16.50
N ASP A 282 14.60 -10.43 -16.02
CA ASP A 282 13.93 -11.67 -16.40
C ASP A 282 12.40 -11.57 -16.27
N GLN A 283 11.69 -12.43 -16.99
CA GLN A 283 10.25 -12.62 -16.87
C GLN A 283 9.95 -13.90 -16.09
N LEU A 284 9.25 -13.75 -14.97
CA LEU A 284 8.92 -14.87 -14.10
C LEU A 284 7.61 -15.52 -14.56
N SER A 285 7.66 -16.84 -14.80
CA SER A 285 6.50 -17.64 -15.19
C SER A 285 6.06 -18.56 -14.04
N VAL A 286 4.82 -18.41 -13.58
CA VAL A 286 4.23 -19.27 -12.55
C VAL A 286 3.47 -20.41 -13.22
N LYS A 287 3.90 -21.66 -13.02
CA LYS A 287 3.20 -22.85 -13.53
C LYS A 287 2.08 -23.27 -12.56
N GLY A 288 0.82 -23.15 -12.97
CA GLY A 288 -0.33 -23.75 -12.26
C GLY A 288 -1.65 -23.01 -12.45
N PRO A 289 -2.82 -23.63 -12.19
CA PRO A 289 -4.06 -22.87 -11.99
C PRO A 289 -3.79 -21.93 -10.82
N GLN A 290 -3.89 -20.61 -11.00
CA GLN A 290 -3.41 -19.64 -10.01
C GLN A 290 -4.45 -19.45 -8.88
N PRO A 291 -4.29 -20.03 -7.68
CA PRO A 291 -5.08 -19.60 -6.55
C PRO A 291 -4.54 -18.23 -6.09
N GLY A 292 -5.15 -17.15 -6.58
CA GLY A 292 -4.80 -15.77 -6.22
C GLY A 292 -3.62 -15.17 -6.99
N GLN A 293 -3.53 -13.84 -6.92
CA GLN A 293 -2.39 -13.07 -7.43
C GLN A 293 -1.19 -13.28 -6.49
N VAL A 294 0.01 -13.50 -7.03
CA VAL A 294 1.24 -13.58 -6.25
C VAL A 294 1.35 -12.32 -5.42
N SER A 295 1.47 -12.50 -4.11
CA SER A 295 1.40 -11.43 -3.12
C SER A 295 2.79 -11.04 -2.61
N CYS A 296 3.76 -11.95 -2.73
CA CYS A 296 5.09 -11.74 -2.16
C CYS A 296 6.17 -12.56 -2.88
N ALA A 297 7.37 -12.01 -2.88
CA ALA A 297 8.56 -12.60 -3.45
C ALA A 297 9.74 -12.36 -2.49
N ALA A 298 10.19 -13.43 -1.83
CA ALA A 298 11.31 -13.42 -0.89
C ALA A 298 12.05 -14.75 -0.98
N ASP A 299 13.31 -14.76 -0.59
CA ASP A 299 14.16 -15.95 -0.44
C ASP A 299 14.16 -16.93 -1.62
N GLY A 300 14.17 -16.37 -2.84
CA GLY A 300 14.11 -17.14 -4.09
C GLY A 300 12.78 -17.88 -4.31
N ARG A 301 11.72 -17.51 -3.59
CA ARG A 301 10.36 -18.04 -3.68
C ARG A 301 9.37 -16.97 -4.08
N LEU A 302 8.24 -17.43 -4.60
CA LEU A 302 7.03 -16.65 -4.82
C LEU A 302 5.94 -17.25 -3.94
N ALA A 303 5.16 -16.40 -3.27
CA ALA A 303 4.09 -16.80 -2.39
C ALA A 303 2.80 -16.03 -2.68
N ALA A 304 1.67 -16.71 -2.51
CA ALA A 304 0.34 -16.15 -2.68
C ALA A 304 -0.55 -16.59 -1.50
N ILE A 305 -1.33 -15.65 -0.99
CA ILE A 305 -2.47 -15.94 -0.12
C ILE A 305 -3.75 -15.82 -0.93
N TYR A 306 -4.69 -16.71 -0.66
CA TYR A 306 -5.97 -16.75 -1.36
C TYR A 306 -7.07 -17.25 -0.45
N TYR A 307 -8.29 -16.84 -0.74
CA TYR A 307 -9.46 -17.34 -0.04
C TYR A 307 -10.08 -18.48 -0.85
N GLY A 308 -10.22 -19.65 -0.23
CA GLY A 308 -10.97 -20.74 -0.85
C GLY A 308 -12.42 -20.30 -1.07
N LEU A 309 -12.97 -20.58 -2.25
CA LEU A 309 -14.41 -20.43 -2.46
C LEU A 309 -15.13 -21.34 -1.45
N PRO A 310 -16.11 -20.82 -0.69
CA PRO A 310 -16.86 -21.65 0.24
C PRO A 310 -17.56 -22.76 -0.54
N GLN A 311 -17.15 -24.02 -0.33
CA GLN A 311 -17.75 -25.16 -1.02
C GLN A 311 -19.20 -25.39 -0.58
N GLN A 312 -19.62 -24.80 0.55
CA GLN A 312 -20.98 -24.82 1.10
C GLN A 312 -21.25 -23.53 1.90
N ALA A 313 -22.50 -23.10 1.99
CA ALA A 313 -22.94 -21.84 2.60
C ALA A 313 -22.59 -21.66 4.10
N ASN A 314 -22.10 -22.71 4.77
CA ASN A 314 -21.77 -22.71 6.20
C ASN A 314 -20.31 -23.10 6.49
N VAL A 315 -19.46 -23.22 5.46
CA VAL A 315 -18.03 -23.48 5.67
C VAL A 315 -17.33 -22.12 5.75
N PRO A 316 -16.62 -21.81 6.85
CA PRO A 316 -15.87 -20.57 6.95
C PRO A 316 -14.85 -20.51 5.83
N VAL A 317 -14.73 -19.33 5.22
CA VAL A 317 -13.73 -19.05 4.19
C VAL A 317 -12.35 -19.36 4.78
N GLN A 318 -11.65 -20.33 4.20
CA GLN A 318 -10.31 -20.70 4.62
C GLN A 318 -9.27 -19.87 3.87
N LEU A 319 -8.32 -19.29 4.62
CA LEU A 319 -7.13 -18.69 4.06
C LEU A 319 -6.20 -19.81 3.58
N GLY A 320 -5.94 -19.85 2.28
CA GLY A 320 -4.98 -20.72 1.63
C GLY A 320 -3.64 -20.03 1.42
N TYR A 321 -2.58 -20.81 1.38
CA TYR A 321 -1.22 -20.37 1.08
C TYR A 321 -0.62 -21.28 0.01
N ALA A 322 -0.10 -20.68 -1.05
CA ALA A 322 0.67 -21.36 -2.09
C ALA A 322 2.06 -20.72 -2.21
N SER A 323 3.07 -21.55 -2.48
CA SER A 323 4.41 -21.05 -2.81
C SER A 323 5.05 -21.89 -3.89
N ALA A 324 5.93 -21.25 -4.68
CA ALA A 324 6.70 -21.87 -5.74
C ALA A 324 8.13 -21.30 -5.75
N PRO A 325 9.13 -22.08 -6.20
CA PRO A 325 10.46 -21.51 -6.42
C PRO A 325 10.41 -20.47 -7.55
N ARG A 326 11.17 -19.38 -7.41
CA ARG A 326 11.27 -18.29 -8.40
C ARG A 326 11.96 -18.76 -9.68
N TYR A 327 12.99 -19.59 -9.55
CA TYR A 327 13.69 -20.20 -10.68
C TYR A 327 13.36 -21.69 -10.72
N GLY A 328 13.14 -22.23 -11.92
CA GLY A 328 12.71 -23.61 -12.16
C GLY A 328 13.75 -24.70 -11.82
N ARG A 329 14.35 -24.67 -10.63
CA ARG A 329 14.88 -25.89 -10.03
C ARG A 329 13.69 -26.66 -9.47
N SER A 330 13.34 -27.71 -10.19
CA SER A 330 12.58 -28.83 -9.64
C SER A 330 13.40 -29.43 -8.50
N ASP A 331 12.90 -29.32 -7.27
CA ASP A 331 13.19 -30.31 -6.24
C ASP A 331 12.49 -31.63 -6.58
#